data_AF-A0A7W8JAU7-F1
#
_entry.id   AF-A0A7W8JAU7-F1
#
_cell.length_a   1.000
_cell.length_b   1.000
_cell.length_c   1.000
_cell.angle_alpha   90.00
_cell.angle_beta   90.00
_cell.angle_gamma   90.00
#
_symmetry.space_group_name_H-M   'P 1'
#
loop_
_entity.id
_entity.type
_entity.pdbx_description
1 polymer ?
#
loop_
_entity_poly.entity_id
_entity_poly.type
_entity_poly.pdbx_seq_one_letter_code
_entity_poly.pdbx_strand_id
1 'polypeptide(L)'
;MSSFVTRSIGFAATAAAIMLASTSSAVFAQSSEHDWQKVYAVGGGAASLKVETGDSGLEIHSCGDCKEIRVHVESTQNLNEYSIEEHQEGDHVSFTLKEKPRPFRIQWNASRRTKVTVETPAKLDLDAKVADGICLRRI
;
A
#
# COMPACT_ATOMS: atom_id res chain seq x y z
N MET A 1 30.02 -50.76 58.95
CA MET A 1 31.26 -50.31 58.26
C MET A 1 31.06 -50.68 56.80
N SER A 2 30.80 -49.81 55.83
CA SER A 2 31.02 -48.37 55.72
C SER A 2 30.03 -47.79 54.71
N SER A 3 29.64 -46.54 54.94
CA SER A 3 28.69 -45.76 54.14
C SER A 3 29.26 -45.38 52.77
N PHE A 4 28.41 -45.35 51.74
CA PHE A 4 28.67 -44.56 50.54
C PHE A 4 27.51 -43.59 50.30
N VAL A 5 27.86 -42.31 50.40
CA VAL A 5 27.09 -41.13 50.03
C VAL A 5 27.31 -40.91 48.54
N THR A 6 26.23 -40.79 47.75
CA THR A 6 26.35 -40.24 46.39
C THR A 6 25.34 -39.09 46.24
N ARG A 7 25.91 -37.92 45.99
CA ARG A 7 25.28 -36.60 45.81
C ARG A 7 24.30 -36.56 44.63
N SER A 8 23.21 -35.85 44.85
CA SER A 8 22.34 -35.23 43.84
C SER A 8 23.11 -34.37 42.85
N ILE A 9 22.77 -34.39 41.56
CA ILE A 9 22.68 -33.18 40.72
C ILE A 9 21.58 -33.43 39.67
N GLY A 10 20.47 -32.70 39.81
CA GLY A 10 19.47 -32.60 38.76
C GLY A 10 19.96 -31.71 37.62
N PHE A 11 19.60 -32.06 36.40
CA PHE A 11 19.62 -31.13 35.27
C PHE A 11 18.34 -31.35 34.47
N ALA A 12 17.30 -30.61 34.85
CA ALA A 12 16.22 -30.27 33.95
C ALA A 12 16.78 -29.24 32.95
N ALA A 13 16.95 -29.65 31.69
CA ALA A 13 17.30 -28.74 30.61
C ALA A 13 16.06 -28.58 29.72
N THR A 14 15.15 -27.70 30.12
CA THR A 14 14.14 -27.11 29.25
C THR A 14 14.85 -26.11 28.33
N ALA A 15 15.20 -26.52 27.13
CA ALA A 15 15.66 -25.62 26.07
C ALA A 15 14.42 -25.09 25.31
N ALA A 16 14.09 -23.83 25.57
CA ALA A 16 13.06 -23.08 24.87
C ALA A 16 13.44 -22.87 23.40
N ALA A 17 12.68 -23.46 22.48
CA ALA A 17 12.76 -23.13 21.06
C ALA A 17 12.04 -21.80 20.82
N ILE A 18 12.82 -20.76 20.50
CA ILE A 18 12.35 -19.42 20.17
C ILE A 18 11.56 -19.51 18.86
N MET A 19 10.25 -19.24 18.92
CA MET A 19 9.43 -19.04 17.73
C MET A 19 9.86 -17.75 17.03
N LEU A 20 10.46 -17.87 15.84
CA LEU A 20 10.51 -16.78 14.87
C LEU A 20 9.13 -16.68 14.21
N ALA A 21 8.22 -15.94 14.85
CA ALA A 21 6.98 -15.52 14.22
C ALA A 21 7.31 -14.39 13.24
N SER A 22 7.50 -14.75 11.97
CA SER A 22 7.53 -13.81 10.86
C SER A 22 6.13 -13.21 10.71
N THR A 23 5.85 -12.09 11.39
CA THR A 23 4.62 -11.31 11.16
C THR A 23 4.79 -10.54 9.87
N SER A 24 4.51 -11.20 8.74
CA SER A 24 4.24 -10.53 7.49
C SER A 24 2.89 -9.82 7.63
N SER A 25 2.91 -8.52 7.95
CA SER A 25 1.71 -7.69 7.92
C SER A 25 1.27 -7.53 6.47
N ALA A 26 0.44 -8.46 5.99
CA ALA A 26 -0.34 -8.24 4.78
C ALA A 26 -1.34 -7.13 5.11
N VAL A 27 -1.02 -5.89 4.70
CA VAL A 27 -1.96 -4.77 4.78
C VAL A 27 -3.05 -5.01 3.75
N PHE A 28 -4.24 -5.36 4.22
CA PHE A 28 -5.40 -5.50 3.36
C PHE A 28 -5.80 -4.14 2.82
N ALA A 29 -6.03 -4.06 1.50
CA ALA A 29 -6.70 -2.91 0.93
C ALA A 29 -8.12 -2.83 1.50
N GLN A 30 -8.48 -1.72 2.13
CA GLN A 30 -9.85 -1.48 2.54
C GLN A 30 -10.60 -0.98 1.30
N SER A 31 -11.64 -1.69 0.90
CA SER A 31 -12.48 -1.30 -0.22
C SER A 31 -13.94 -1.21 0.22
N SER A 32 -14.59 -0.14 -0.19
CA SER A 32 -16.04 0.02 -0.20
C SER A 32 -16.49 0.27 -1.63
N GLU A 33 -17.79 0.47 -1.84
CA GLU A 33 -18.32 0.79 -3.16
C GLU A 33 -17.69 2.05 -3.79
N HIS A 34 -17.26 3.00 -2.96
CA HIS A 34 -16.84 4.35 -3.38
C HIS A 34 -15.44 4.75 -2.92
N ASP A 35 -14.82 3.93 -2.08
CA ASP A 35 -13.53 4.21 -1.44
C ASP A 35 -12.62 3.00 -1.57
N TRP A 36 -11.38 3.23 -1.96
CA TRP A 36 -10.33 2.23 -1.90
C TRP A 36 -9.07 2.85 -1.33
N GLN A 37 -8.41 2.15 -0.41
CA GLN A 37 -7.13 2.57 0.13
C GLN A 37 -6.15 1.40 0.27
N LYS A 38 -4.88 1.67 0.02
CA LYS A 38 -3.78 0.74 0.29
C LYS A 38 -2.53 1.47 0.76
N VAL A 39 -1.82 0.83 1.69
CA VAL A 39 -0.53 1.29 2.20
C VAL A 39 0.56 0.31 1.79
N TYR A 40 1.64 0.84 1.23
CA TYR A 40 2.81 0.10 0.80
C TYR A 40 3.98 0.46 1.71
N ALA A 41 4.51 -0.51 2.44
CA ALA A 41 5.74 -0.30 3.19
C ALA A 41 6.91 -0.21 2.20
N VAL A 42 7.74 0.82 2.32
CA VAL A 42 8.94 1.00 1.51
C VAL A 42 10.17 1.15 2.41
N GLY A 43 11.31 0.66 1.97
CA GLY A 43 12.58 0.93 2.59
C GLY A 43 12.84 2.44 2.62
N GLY A 44 13.44 2.95 3.70
CA GLY A 44 13.83 4.37 3.81
C GLY A 44 14.96 4.80 2.85
N GLY A 45 15.15 4.07 1.75
CA GLY A 45 16.14 4.29 0.70
C GLY A 45 15.52 4.89 -0.56
N ALA A 46 15.98 4.46 -1.74
CA ALA A 46 15.55 4.97 -3.04
C ALA A 46 14.23 4.31 -3.51
N ALA A 47 13.13 4.59 -2.82
CA ALA A 47 11.81 4.14 -3.25
C ALA A 47 11.42 4.80 -4.58
N SER A 48 10.65 4.08 -5.40
CA SER A 48 10.08 4.65 -6.63
C SER A 48 8.57 4.41 -6.68
N LEU A 49 7.82 5.42 -7.08
CA LEU A 49 6.39 5.32 -7.33
C LEU A 49 6.09 5.65 -8.78
N LYS A 50 5.38 4.74 -9.45
CA LYS A 50 4.72 5.00 -10.72
C LYS A 50 3.21 5.06 -10.49
N VAL A 51 2.61 6.21 -10.78
CA VAL A 51 1.17 6.44 -10.65
C VAL A 51 0.59 6.82 -12.01
N GLU A 52 -0.38 6.05 -12.49
CA GLU A 52 -1.07 6.31 -13.75
C GLU A 52 -2.58 6.45 -13.48
N THR A 53 -3.16 7.58 -13.85
CA THR A 53 -4.59 7.87 -13.66
C THR A 53 -5.22 8.38 -14.95
N GLY A 54 -6.45 7.98 -15.22
CA GLY A 54 -7.24 8.47 -16.35
C GLY A 54 -7.86 9.86 -16.08
N ASP A 55 -9.18 9.94 -16.26
CA ASP A 55 -10.01 11.13 -16.00
C ASP A 55 -10.28 11.34 -14.51
N SER A 56 -9.21 11.34 -13.70
CA SER A 56 -9.27 11.50 -12.25
C SER A 56 -8.38 12.67 -11.81
N GLY A 57 -8.77 13.35 -10.73
CA GLY A 57 -7.89 14.32 -10.08
C GLY A 57 -6.80 13.59 -9.29
N LEU A 58 -5.54 13.97 -9.46
CA LEU A 58 -4.42 13.40 -8.73
C LEU A 58 -3.81 14.45 -7.78
N GLU A 59 -3.83 14.16 -6.49
CA GLU A 59 -3.18 14.94 -5.45
C GLU A 59 -2.06 14.13 -4.81
N ILE A 60 -0.87 14.72 -4.76
CA ILE A 60 0.31 14.08 -4.16
C ILE A 60 0.82 14.95 -3.03
N HIS A 61 0.96 14.33 -1.85
CA HIS A 61 1.41 14.94 -0.62
C HIS A 61 2.67 14.24 -0.11
N SER A 62 3.63 15.03 0.37
CA SER A 62 4.75 14.46 1.11
C SER A 62 4.40 14.32 2.58
N CYS A 63 4.65 13.14 3.17
CA CYS A 63 4.58 12.91 4.61
C CYS A 63 5.95 13.03 5.31
N GLY A 64 6.97 13.58 4.65
CA GLY A 64 8.31 13.78 5.23
C GLY A 64 9.13 12.48 5.30
N ASP A 65 9.54 12.09 6.51
CA ASP A 65 10.41 10.91 6.73
C ASP A 65 9.62 9.59 6.94
N CYS A 66 8.36 9.56 6.51
CA CYS A 66 7.55 8.34 6.48
C CYS A 66 8.21 7.25 5.62
N LYS A 67 7.98 5.98 5.97
CA LYS A 67 8.53 4.79 5.27
C LYS A 67 7.44 4.00 4.57
N GLU A 68 6.43 4.71 4.11
CA GLU A 68 5.27 4.12 3.48
C GLU A 68 4.72 5.06 2.42
N ILE A 69 4.11 4.45 1.40
CA ILE A 69 3.33 5.13 0.38
C ILE A 69 1.88 4.77 0.65
N ARG A 70 1.01 5.77 0.78
CA ARG A 70 -0.43 5.55 0.92
C ARG A 70 -1.13 6.02 -0.33
N VAL A 71 -1.96 5.16 -0.90
CA VAL A 71 -2.81 5.51 -2.03
C VAL A 71 -4.25 5.40 -1.58
N HIS A 72 -5.00 6.47 -1.76
CA HIS A 72 -6.42 6.57 -1.46
C HIS A 72 -7.17 7.03 -2.70
N VAL A 73 -8.24 6.32 -3.03
CA VAL A 73 -9.10 6.59 -4.18
C VAL A 73 -10.50 6.82 -3.65
N GLU A 74 -11.04 7.99 -3.93
CA GLU A 74 -12.40 8.37 -3.61
C GLU A 74 -13.15 8.64 -4.92
N SER A 75 -14.33 8.05 -5.09
CA SER A 75 -15.17 8.30 -6.25
C SER A 75 -16.62 8.49 -5.87
N THR A 76 -17.28 9.43 -6.53
CA THR A 76 -18.76 9.53 -6.47
C THR A 76 -19.47 8.36 -7.18
N GLN A 77 -18.75 7.57 -7.98
CA GLN A 77 -19.27 6.40 -8.69
C GLN A 77 -18.77 5.10 -8.06
N ASN A 78 -19.38 3.98 -8.46
CA ASN A 78 -18.99 2.67 -7.98
C ASN A 78 -17.60 2.29 -8.53
N LEU A 79 -16.66 1.96 -7.65
CA LEU A 79 -15.29 1.59 -8.02
C LEU A 79 -15.21 0.34 -8.89
N ASN A 80 -16.25 -0.50 -8.94
CA ASN A 80 -16.35 -1.62 -9.87
C ASN A 80 -16.35 -1.18 -11.34
N GLU A 81 -16.66 0.08 -11.61
CA GLU A 81 -16.63 0.69 -12.95
C GLU A 81 -15.20 1.08 -13.36
N TYR A 82 -14.25 1.00 -12.44
CA TYR A 82 -12.84 1.26 -12.64
C TYR A 82 -12.02 -0.05 -12.57
N SER A 83 -10.90 -0.07 -13.27
CA SER A 83 -9.81 -1.04 -13.13
C SER A 83 -8.76 -0.41 -12.23
N ILE A 84 -8.54 -1.02 -11.06
CA ILE A 84 -7.47 -0.67 -10.14
C ILE A 84 -6.43 -1.78 -10.27
N GLU A 85 -5.27 -1.44 -10.81
CA GLU A 85 -4.13 -2.33 -10.93
C GLU A 85 -3.02 -1.83 -10.02
N GLU A 86 -2.51 -2.73 -9.19
CA GLU A 86 -1.50 -2.39 -8.22
C GLU A 86 -0.46 -3.50 -8.14
N HIS A 87 0.80 -3.09 -8.02
CA HIS A 87 1.90 -4.03 -7.90
C HIS A 87 3.04 -3.39 -7.12
N GLN A 88 3.60 -4.16 -6.19
CA GLN A 88 4.78 -3.79 -5.43
C GLN A 88 5.87 -4.85 -5.67
N GLU A 89 7.05 -4.38 -6.07
CA GLU A 89 8.27 -5.18 -6.18
C GLU A 89 9.38 -4.49 -5.37
N GLY A 90 9.65 -5.00 -4.16
CA GLY A 90 10.57 -4.36 -3.23
C GLY A 90 10.12 -2.94 -2.87
N ASP A 91 10.97 -1.94 -3.15
CA ASP A 91 10.71 -0.51 -2.91
C ASP A 91 10.10 0.21 -4.13
N HIS A 92 9.73 -0.55 -5.17
CA HIS A 92 9.07 -0.05 -6.37
C HIS A 92 7.57 -0.32 -6.28
N VAL A 93 6.77 0.75 -6.30
CA VAL A 93 5.31 0.68 -6.27
C VAL A 93 4.77 1.18 -7.60
N SER A 94 3.85 0.42 -8.19
CA SER A 94 3.09 0.83 -9.36
C SER A 94 1.60 0.78 -9.08
N PHE A 95 0.92 1.87 -9.43
CA PHE A 95 -0.52 2.03 -9.25
C PHE A 95 -1.10 2.58 -10.55
N THR A 96 -2.16 1.95 -11.03
CA THR A 96 -2.90 2.36 -12.22
C THR A 96 -4.39 2.36 -11.95
N LEU A 97 -5.05 3.49 -12.26
CA LEU A 97 -6.49 3.65 -12.20
C LEU A 97 -7.03 4.02 -13.59
N LYS A 98 -7.85 3.14 -14.16
CA LYS A 98 -8.47 3.31 -15.49
C LYS A 98 -9.97 3.09 -15.43
N GLU A 99 -10.76 3.87 -16.15
CA GLU A 99 -12.18 3.59 -16.30
C GLU A 99 -12.38 2.37 -17.23
N LYS A 100 -13.28 1.46 -16.87
CA LYS A 100 -13.58 0.30 -17.73
C LYS A 100 -14.38 0.76 -18.95
N PRO A 101 -14.04 0.27 -20.16
CA PRO A 101 -14.79 0.60 -21.36
C PRO A 101 -16.20 0.01 -21.25
N ARG A 102 -17.24 0.86 -21.30
CA ARG A 102 -18.62 0.40 -21.31
C ARG A 102 -19.15 0.26 -22.74
N PRO A 103 -19.92 -0.81 -23.05
CA PRO A 103 -20.46 -1.04 -24.39
C PRO A 103 -21.58 -0.07 -24.79
N PHE A 104 -22.19 0.64 -23.85
CA PHE A 104 -23.22 1.64 -24.14
C PHE A 104 -22.72 3.06 -23.82
N ARG A 105 -22.51 3.86 -24.88
CA ARG A 105 -22.22 5.29 -24.77
C ARG A 105 -23.46 6.05 -24.34
N ILE A 106 -23.73 6.09 -23.04
CA ILE A 106 -24.49 7.20 -22.47
C ILE A 106 -23.47 8.03 -21.71
N GLN A 107 -22.85 8.98 -22.43
CA GLN A 107 -22.18 10.13 -21.81
C GLN A 107 -23.30 10.95 -21.15
N TRP A 108 -23.73 10.52 -19.97
CA TRP A 108 -24.48 11.38 -19.09
C TRP A 108 -23.44 12.19 -18.32
N ASN A 109 -23.57 13.51 -18.41
CA ASN A 109 -22.67 14.53 -17.88
C ASN A 109 -22.75 14.59 -16.35
N ALA A 110 -22.79 13.45 -15.67
CA ALA A 110 -22.60 13.38 -14.24
C ALA A 110 -21.17 13.83 -13.98
N SER A 111 -20.99 14.82 -13.11
CA SER A 111 -19.68 15.28 -12.66
C SER A 111 -18.91 14.09 -12.08
N ARG A 112 -18.12 13.40 -12.91
CA ARG A 112 -17.27 12.27 -12.52
C ARG A 112 -16.15 12.86 -11.68
N ARG A 113 -16.34 12.87 -10.37
CA ARG A 113 -15.31 13.30 -9.43
C ARG A 113 -14.71 12.05 -8.83
N THR A 114 -13.65 11.58 -9.49
CA THR A 114 -12.76 10.59 -8.94
C THR A 114 -11.48 11.29 -8.53
N LYS A 115 -11.10 11.14 -7.28
CA LYS A 115 -9.93 11.76 -6.67
C LYS A 115 -8.99 10.66 -6.20
N VAL A 116 -7.72 10.78 -6.59
CA VAL A 116 -6.64 9.93 -6.14
C VAL A 116 -5.73 10.78 -5.28
N THR A 117 -5.59 10.41 -4.02
CA THR A 117 -4.67 11.05 -3.08
C THR A 117 -3.54 10.08 -2.81
N VAL A 118 -2.30 10.57 -2.96
CA VAL A 118 -1.09 9.78 -2.72
C VAL A 118 -0.25 10.48 -1.66
N GLU A 119 0.01 9.81 -0.54
CA GLU A 119 1.01 10.24 0.44
C GLU A 119 2.32 9.50 0.18
N THR A 120 3.43 10.23 0.06
CA THR A 120 4.74 9.66 -0.23
C THR A 120 5.82 10.18 0.72
N PRO A 121 6.93 9.43 0.92
CA PRO A 121 8.13 9.96 1.54
C PRO A 121 8.66 11.20 0.80
N ALA A 122 9.43 12.05 1.48
CA ALA A 122 10.05 13.23 0.88
C ALA A 122 11.14 12.86 -0.14
N LYS A 123 11.77 11.70 0.05
CA LYS A 123 12.80 11.16 -0.84
C LYS A 123 12.25 9.93 -1.54
N LEU A 124 11.68 10.13 -2.73
CA LEU A 124 11.37 9.05 -3.66
C LEU A 124 11.53 9.54 -5.10
N ASP A 125 11.69 8.60 -6.02
CA ASP A 125 11.49 8.84 -7.44
C ASP A 125 10.00 8.71 -7.80
N LEU A 126 9.45 9.68 -8.52
CA LEU A 126 8.01 9.77 -8.79
C LEU A 126 7.75 9.97 -10.29
N ASP A 127 7.16 8.96 -10.93
CA ASP A 127 6.61 9.01 -12.29
C ASP A 127 5.08 9.08 -12.21
N ALA A 128 4.51 10.26 -12.49
CA ALA A 128 3.07 10.50 -12.45
C ALA A 128 2.54 10.79 -13.85
N LYS A 129 1.61 9.95 -14.33
CA LYS A 129 0.93 10.11 -15.61
C LYS A 129 -0.57 10.31 -15.37
N VAL A 130 -1.11 11.38 -15.94
CA VAL A 130 -2.54 11.70 -15.87
C VAL A 130 -3.02 11.93 -17.30
N ALA A 131 -4.06 11.19 -17.72
CA ALA A 131 -4.51 11.20 -19.11
C ALA A 131 -5.18 12.54 -19.49
N ASP A 132 -6.09 13.04 -18.67
CA ASP A 132 -6.80 14.31 -18.90
C ASP A 132 -7.13 15.09 -17.60
N GLY A 133 -6.55 14.64 -16.46
CA GLY A 133 -6.75 15.22 -15.14
C GLY A 133 -5.68 16.23 -14.73
N ILE A 134 -6.04 17.11 -13.79
CA ILE A 134 -5.10 18.05 -13.17
C ILE A 134 -4.21 17.27 -12.19
N CYS A 135 -2.90 17.32 -12.41
CA CYS A 135 -1.90 16.86 -11.44
C CYS A 135 -1.54 18.02 -10.51
N LEU A 136 -1.93 17.94 -9.24
CA LEU A 136 -1.50 18.90 -8.22
C LEU A 136 -0.47 18.24 -7.30
N ARG A 137 0.78 18.67 -7.44
CA ARG A 137 1.85 18.29 -6.52
C ARG A 137 1.99 19.38 -5.45
N ARG A 138 1.78 19.01 -4.18
CA ARG A 138 2.04 19.90 -3.04
C ARG A 138 3.19 19.32 -2.23
N ILE A 139 4.37 19.93 -2.39
CA ILE A 139 5.63 19.58 -1.71
C ILE A 139 5.66 20.24 -0.34
#